data_AF-A0AAV5SLR3-F1
#
_entry.id   AF-A0AAV5SLR3-F1
#
_cell.length_a   1.000
_cell.length_b   1.000
_cell.length_c   1.000
_cell.angle_alpha   90.00
_cell.angle_beta   90.00
_cell.angle_gamma   90.00
#
_symmetry.space_group_name_H-M   'P 1'
#
loop_
_entity.id
_entity.type
_entity.pdbx_description
1 polymer ?
#
loop_
_entity_poly.entity_id
_entity_poly.type
_entity_poly.pdbx_seq_one_letter_code
_entity_poly.pdbx_strand_id
1 'polypeptide(L)'
;IFQRTCHICSEKTCEYRVTPTIPSERAKFLEKIILSSASEKKLVEMLKKNEDRCYFCLVHIANRQLPTMRVTKSDGPGAKRNDYQMPANTTLTSIYSTVDEDPTEQDSFDEPGLSGF
;
A
#
# COMPACT_ATOMS: atom_id res chain seq x y z
N ILE A 1 30.33 -3.92 9.74
CA ILE A 1 28.86 -3.80 9.87
C ILE A 1 28.28 -3.72 8.47
N PHE A 2 27.41 -4.65 8.08
CA PHE A 2 26.78 -4.63 6.76
C PHE A 2 25.58 -3.69 6.79
N GLN A 3 25.68 -2.57 6.08
CA GLN A 3 24.58 -1.61 5.93
C GLN A 3 23.89 -1.83 4.58
N ARG A 4 22.57 -1.65 4.56
CA ARG A 4 21.76 -1.67 3.33
C ARG A 4 20.90 -0.41 3.25
N THR A 5 20.61 0.00 2.02
CA THR A 5 19.76 1.17 1.76
C THR A 5 18.31 0.72 1.65
N CYS A 6 17.40 1.38 2.38
CA CYS A 6 15.98 1.12 2.28
C CYS A 6 15.43 1.58 0.92
N HIS A 7 14.61 0.77 0.27
CA HIS A 7 14.04 1.11 -1.04
C HIS A 7 12.99 2.23 -1.01
N ILE A 8 12.38 2.50 0.16
CA ILE A 8 11.33 3.53 0.31
C ILE A 8 11.95 4.88 0.68
N CYS A 9 12.59 4.98 1.85
CA CYS A 9 13.18 6.25 2.32
C CYS A 9 14.61 6.52 1.86
N SER A 10 15.26 5.57 1.17
CA SER A 10 16.68 5.68 0.78
C SER A 10 17.68 5.85 1.94
N GLU A 11 17.24 5.62 3.18
CA GLU A 11 18.13 5.68 4.36
C GLU A 11 18.94 4.39 4.50
N LYS A 12 20.19 4.53 4.95
CA LYS A 12 21.06 3.40 5.29
C LYS A 12 20.66 2.84 6.66
N THR A 13 20.40 1.55 6.73
CA THR A 13 20.05 0.85 7.96
C THR A 13 20.89 -0.40 8.16
N CYS A 14 21.16 -0.75 9.41
CA CYS A 14 21.74 -2.04 9.80
C CYS A 14 20.63 -3.09 10.04
N GLU A 15 19.41 -2.65 10.34
CA GLU A 15 18.27 -3.52 10.59
C GLU A 15 17.27 -3.39 9.44
N TYR A 16 17.12 -4.48 8.70
CA TYR A 16 16.26 -4.51 7.51
C TYR A 16 15.58 -5.87 7.33
N ARG A 17 14.50 -5.86 6.55
CA ARG A 17 13.88 -7.05 5.97
C ARG A 17 14.10 -7.05 4.46
N VAL A 18 14.16 -8.26 3.89
CA VAL A 18 14.37 -8.48 2.45
C VAL A 18 13.07 -8.97 1.84
N THR A 19 12.76 -8.55 0.62
CA THR A 19 11.62 -9.09 -0.12
C THR A 19 11.75 -10.61 -0.32
N PRO A 20 10.71 -11.40 -0.02
CA PRO A 20 10.68 -12.82 -0.36
C PRO A 20 10.78 -13.04 -1.87
N THR A 21 11.36 -14.17 -2.28
CA THR A 21 11.37 -14.61 -3.69
C THR A 21 10.10 -15.32 -4.09
N ILE A 22 9.35 -15.86 -3.13
CA ILE A 22 8.09 -16.58 -3.40
C ILE A 22 6.99 -15.53 -3.67
N PRO A 23 6.32 -15.55 -4.84
CA PRO A 23 5.36 -14.51 -5.22
C PRO A 23 4.22 -14.32 -4.22
N SER A 24 3.67 -15.43 -3.70
CA SER A 24 2.59 -15.42 -2.71
C SER A 24 2.99 -14.78 -1.39
N GLU A 25 4.23 -15.02 -0.94
CA GLU A 25 4.76 -14.40 0.28
C GLU A 25 5.18 -12.95 0.03
N ARG A 26 5.70 -12.66 -1.17
CA ARG A 26 6.05 -11.31 -1.61
C ARG A 26 4.83 -10.39 -1.58
N ALA A 27 3.69 -10.82 -2.12
CA ALA A 27 2.46 -10.05 -2.07
C ALA A 27 2.07 -9.72 -0.61
N LYS A 28 2.00 -10.74 0.25
CA LYS A 28 1.70 -10.59 1.69
C LYS A 28 2.71 -9.72 2.43
N PHE A 29 3.98 -9.75 2.02
CA PHE A 29 5.04 -8.92 2.59
C PHE A 29 4.86 -7.46 2.20
N LEU A 30 4.61 -7.18 0.91
CA LEU A 30 4.40 -5.83 0.39
C LEU A 30 3.13 -5.18 0.96
N GLU A 31 2.10 -5.97 1.27
CA GLU A 31 0.89 -5.49 1.96
C GLU A 31 1.13 -5.01 3.41
N LYS A 32 2.23 -5.46 4.05
CA LYS A 32 2.60 -5.06 5.42
C LYS A 32 3.46 -3.80 5.46
N ILE A 33 3.84 -3.25 4.32
CA ILE A 33 4.66 -2.04 4.25
C ILE A 33 3.78 -0.82 4.53
N ILE A 34 4.19 0.00 5.48
CA ILE A 34 3.55 1.28 5.78
C ILE A 34 3.94 2.29 4.70
N LEU A 35 2.94 2.86 4.04
CA LEU A 35 3.10 3.82 2.96
C LEU A 35 2.39 5.10 3.38
N SER A 36 3.17 6.16 3.59
CA SER A 36 2.71 7.48 4.02
C SER A 36 2.39 8.38 2.82
N SER A 37 2.96 8.08 1.65
CA SER A 37 2.92 8.94 0.46
C SER A 37 2.41 8.20 -0.78
N ALA A 38 1.75 8.92 -1.70
CA ALA A 38 1.32 8.34 -2.99
C ALA A 38 2.51 7.85 -3.84
N SER A 39 3.64 8.55 -3.78
CA SER A 39 4.89 8.16 -4.45
C SER A 39 5.39 6.80 -3.98
N GLU A 40 5.28 6.50 -2.69
CA GLU A 40 5.72 5.23 -2.11
C GLU A 40 4.81 4.07 -2.54
N LYS A 41 3.50 4.33 -2.66
CA LYS A 41 2.56 3.35 -3.23
C LYS A 41 2.93 2.95 -4.64
N LYS A 42 3.26 3.94 -5.50
CA LYS A 42 3.71 3.68 -6.87
C LYS A 42 4.99 2.84 -6.91
N LEU A 43 5.94 3.11 -6.02
CA LEU A 43 7.16 2.29 -5.90
C LEU A 43 6.85 0.84 -5.53
N VAL A 44 5.95 0.62 -4.56
CA VAL A 44 5.53 -0.74 -4.17
C VAL A 44 4.77 -1.44 -5.29
N GLU A 45 3.93 -0.73 -6.04
CA GLU A 45 3.25 -1.30 -7.21
C GLU A 45 4.22 -1.72 -8.32
N MET A 46 5.25 -0.91 -8.58
CA MET A 46 6.34 -1.30 -9.48
C MET A 46 7.08 -2.54 -8.97
N LEU A 47 7.32 -2.63 -7.66
CA LEU A 47 7.93 -3.81 -7.02
C LEU A 47 7.04 -5.06 -7.01
N LYS A 48 5.73 -4.93 -7.18
CA LYS A 48 4.86 -6.09 -7.39
C LYS A 48 5.06 -6.68 -8.79
N LYS A 49 5.34 -5.83 -9.77
CA LYS A 49 5.60 -6.23 -11.16
C LYS A 49 7.03 -6.75 -11.36
N ASN A 50 8.00 -6.12 -10.69
CA ASN A 50 9.41 -6.51 -10.75
C ASN A 50 9.74 -7.52 -9.65
N GLU A 51 10.41 -8.62 -9.97
CA GLU A 51 10.79 -9.64 -8.98
C GLU A 51 12.06 -9.28 -8.19
N ASP A 52 12.50 -8.02 -8.27
CA ASP A 52 13.73 -7.55 -7.64
C ASP A 52 13.76 -7.77 -6.13
N ARG A 53 14.92 -8.18 -5.63
CA ARG A 53 15.19 -8.26 -4.19
C ARG A 53 15.52 -6.87 -3.66
N CYS A 54 14.65 -6.35 -2.80
CA CYS A 54 14.83 -5.05 -2.16
C CYS A 54 14.93 -5.17 -0.64
N TYR A 55 15.50 -4.14 -0.03
CA TYR A 55 15.71 -4.03 1.40
C TYR A 55 14.81 -2.94 1.98
N PHE A 56 14.19 -3.23 3.12
CA PHE A 56 13.28 -2.31 3.80
C PHE A 56 13.69 -2.15 5.25
N CYS A 57 13.80 -0.91 5.74
CA CYS A 57 14.06 -0.67 7.15
C CYS A 57 12.86 -1.08 8.00
N LEU A 58 13.09 -1.37 9.29
CA LEU A 58 12.04 -1.82 10.20
C LEU A 58 10.95 -0.75 10.45
N VAL A 59 11.22 0.52 10.17
CA VAL A 59 10.25 1.62 10.26
C VAL A 59 9.11 1.41 9.24
N HIS A 60 9.45 1.01 8.01
CA HIS A 60 8.45 0.80 6.95
C HIS A 60 7.76 -0.57 7.03
N ILE A 61 8.38 -1.57 7.67
CA ILE A 61 7.82 -2.92 7.79
C ILE A 61 6.87 -3.04 9.00
N ALA A 62 6.65 -1.95 9.74
CA ALA A 62 6.21 -2.03 11.12
C ALA A 62 4.82 -2.69 11.29
N ASN A 63 4.87 -3.95 11.70
CA ASN A 63 4.00 -4.45 12.76
C ASN A 63 4.66 -4.14 14.12
N ARG A 64 5.09 -2.89 14.34
CA ARG A 64 5.00 -2.36 15.69
C ARG A 64 3.53 -2.08 15.86
N GLN A 65 2.78 -3.09 16.31
CA GLN A 65 1.84 -2.81 17.37
C GLN A 65 2.66 -2.12 18.45
N LEU A 66 2.88 -0.80 18.30
CA LEU A 66 2.96 0.03 19.48
C LEU A 66 1.69 -0.38 20.20
N PRO A 67 1.77 -1.03 21.38
CA PRO A 67 0.58 -1.19 22.18
C PRO A 67 -0.02 0.20 22.16
N THR A 68 -1.23 0.32 21.61
CA THR A 68 -1.97 1.55 21.77
C THR A 68 -2.02 1.63 23.28
N MET A 69 -1.18 2.49 23.85
CA MET A 69 -1.33 2.81 25.25
C MET A 69 -2.72 3.38 25.22
N ARG A 70 -3.69 2.55 25.64
CA ARG A 70 -5.01 2.99 25.97
C ARG A 70 -4.70 4.10 26.95
N VAL A 71 -4.72 5.33 26.46
CA VAL A 71 -4.95 6.48 27.29
C VAL A 71 -6.35 6.19 27.80
N THR A 72 -6.40 5.42 28.89
CA THR A 72 -7.51 5.41 29.80
C THR A 72 -7.65 6.86 30.14
N LYS A 73 -8.56 7.55 29.45
CA LYS A 73 -9.07 8.84 29.87
C LYS A 73 -9.46 8.64 31.33
N SER A 74 -8.60 9.11 32.22
CA SER A 74 -8.90 9.27 33.62
C SER A 74 -9.83 10.47 33.73
N ASP A 75 -11.06 10.29 33.28
CA ASP A 75 -12.20 11.13 33.57
C ASP A 75 -13.23 10.15 34.13
N GLY A 76 -13.33 10.03 35.46
CA GLY A 76 -14.10 11.00 36.23
C GLY A 76 -15.53 10.45 36.37
N PRO A 77 -16.03 10.18 37.58
CA PRO A 77 -17.41 9.72 37.75
C PRO A 77 -18.35 10.91 37.50
N GLY A 78 -19.05 10.94 36.37
CA GLY A 78 -19.85 12.12 36.04
C GLY A 78 -20.84 11.98 34.88
N ALA A 79 -22.04 11.52 35.24
CA ALA A 79 -23.32 12.01 34.70
C ALA A 79 -23.81 11.60 33.29
N LYS A 80 -24.81 10.72 33.35
CA LYS A 80 -26.15 10.77 32.70
C LYS A 80 -26.26 10.45 31.20
N ARG A 81 -26.94 9.32 30.97
CA ARG A 81 -27.52 8.83 29.72
C ARG A 81 -28.48 9.86 29.13
N ASN A 82 -28.29 10.18 27.85
CA ASN A 82 -29.37 10.64 26.98
C ASN A 82 -29.56 9.58 25.89
N ASP A 83 -30.64 8.81 26.03
CA ASP A 83 -31.25 8.03 24.95
C ASP A 83 -31.77 9.00 23.88
N TYR A 84 -30.99 9.22 22.82
CA TYR A 84 -31.52 9.82 21.59
C TYR A 84 -31.58 8.75 20.50
N GLN A 85 -32.78 8.19 20.38
CA GLN A 85 -33.19 7.31 19.32
C GLN A 85 -33.36 8.12 18.03
N MET A 86 -32.54 7.85 17.02
CA MET A 86 -32.74 8.38 15.66
C MET A 86 -33.54 7.38 14.83
N PRO A 87 -34.62 7.81 14.15
CA PRO A 87 -35.44 6.93 13.33
C PRO A 87 -34.78 6.62 11.98
N ALA A 88 -35.09 5.42 11.48
CA ALA A 88 -34.74 4.97 10.15
C ALA A 88 -35.52 5.77 9.09
N ASN A 89 -34.79 6.46 8.22
CA ASN A 89 -35.20 6.87 6.88
C ASN A 89 -33.88 7.05 6.08
N THR A 90 -33.72 6.84 4.79
CA THR A 90 -34.65 6.76 3.67
C THR A 90 -33.93 5.98 2.56
N THR A 91 -34.59 4.99 1.97
CA THR A 91 -34.21 4.36 0.71
C THR A 91 -34.30 5.40 -0.41
N LEU A 92 -33.28 5.57 -1.26
CA LEU A 92 -33.52 5.83 -2.68
C LEU A 92 -32.29 5.61 -3.58
N THR A 93 -32.57 4.81 -4.59
CA THR A 93 -31.84 4.41 -5.79
C THR A 93 -31.39 5.57 -6.70
N SER A 94 -30.21 5.45 -7.29
CA SER A 94 -29.82 6.04 -8.60
C SER A 94 -28.62 5.26 -9.13
N ILE A 95 -28.82 4.22 -9.95
CA ILE A 95 -29.10 4.15 -11.39
C ILE A 95 -28.06 4.86 -12.28
N TYR A 96 -27.40 4.07 -13.16
CA TYR A 96 -26.53 4.40 -14.32
C TYR A 96 -25.23 5.18 -14.02
N SER A 97 -24.07 4.87 -14.60
CA SER A 97 -23.85 4.66 -16.03
C SER A 97 -22.73 3.65 -16.32
N THR A 98 -23.05 2.70 -17.19
CA THR A 98 -22.09 1.99 -18.05
C THR A 98 -21.42 3.00 -18.97
N VAL A 99 -20.11 3.19 -18.81
CA VAL A 99 -19.26 3.80 -19.84
C VAL A 99 -18.61 2.65 -20.61
N ASP A 100 -19.28 2.27 -21.70
CA ASP A 100 -18.66 1.66 -22.87
C ASP A 100 -17.98 2.79 -23.63
N GLU A 101 -16.66 2.74 -23.81
CA GLU A 101 -15.79 3.52 -24.73
C GLU A 101 -14.34 3.30 -24.24
N ASP A 102 -13.33 2.87 -24.99
CA ASP A 102 -13.12 2.71 -26.42
C ASP A 102 -11.81 1.88 -26.57
N PRO A 103 -11.74 0.84 -27.43
CA PRO A 103 -10.51 0.10 -27.69
C PRO A 103 -9.60 0.90 -28.63
N THR A 104 -8.78 1.79 -28.06
CA THR A 104 -7.76 2.51 -28.84
C THR A 104 -6.62 1.58 -29.26
N GLU A 105 -6.75 1.11 -30.49
CA GLU A 105 -5.75 1.01 -31.56
C GLU A 105 -4.42 0.29 -31.25
N GLN A 106 -4.26 -0.84 -31.95
CA GLN A 106 -3.00 -1.54 -32.15
C GLN A 106 -2.04 -0.66 -32.96
N ASP A 107 -1.02 -0.10 -32.30
CA ASP A 107 0.15 0.42 -32.99
C ASP A 107 1.05 -0.76 -33.37
N SER A 108 0.87 -1.23 -34.61
CA SER A 108 1.76 -2.18 -35.27
C SER A 108 3.04 -1.45 -35.62
N PHE A 109 4.00 -1.42 -34.71
CA PHE A 109 5.35 -0.95 -35.01
C PHE A 109 6.11 -2.05 -35.77
N ASP A 110 6.01 -2.00 -37.09
CA ASP A 110 6.87 -2.74 -38.02
C ASP A 110 8.26 -2.09 -37.99
N GLU A 111 9.20 -2.68 -37.22
CA GLU A 111 10.60 -2.25 -37.31
C GLU A 111 11.38 -3.12 -38.31
N PRO A 112 11.91 -2.53 -39.40
CA PRO A 112 12.62 -3.25 -40.43
C PRO A 112 14.01 -3.71 -39.97
N GLY A 113 14.38 -4.90 -40.44
CA GLY A 113 15.59 -5.60 -40.06
C GLY A 113 16.89 -4.84 -40.31
N LEU A 114 17.77 -4.90 -39.32
CA LEU A 114 19.20 -4.67 -39.51
C LEU A 114 19.87 -5.97 -39.92
N SER A 115 20.13 -6.08 -41.22
CA SER A 115 21.12 -7.01 -41.79
C SER A 115 22.34 -6.22 -42.23
N GLY A 116 23.53 -6.72 -41.89
CA GLY A 116 24.85 -6.15 -42.23
C GLY A 116 25.53 -5.55 -41.00
N PHE A 117 26.70 -6.00 -40.53
CA PHE A 117 27.88 -6.55 -41.23
C PHE A 117 28.55 -7.66 -40.42
#